data_AF-A0A9F5J6F3-F1
#
_entry.id   AF-A0A9F5J6F3-F1
#
_cell.length_a   1.000
_cell.length_b   1.000
_cell.length_c   1.000
_cell.angle_alpha   90.00
_cell.angle_beta   90.00
_cell.angle_gamma   90.00
#
_symmetry.space_group_name_H-M   'P 1'
#
loop_
_entity.id
_entity.type
_entity.pdbx_description
1 polymer ?
#
loop_
_entity_poly.entity_id
_entity_poly.type
_entity_poly.pdbx_seq_one_letter_code
_entity_poly.pdbx_strand_id
1 'polypeptide(L)'
;MNILAPVRRDRVIGELPQGFTKEAALHSRTSFHPKVVGMCQAQRTGTVGRFKISKIIVVGDLSVGKTCLINRFCKDTFDKNYKATIGVDFEMERFEILGVPFSLQLWDTAGQERFKCIASTYYRGAQAIIIVFDVNDVASLDHTRQWLADALKENDPSSVLLFLVGTKKDLSPAAQYILVEKDARKVAKEMQAEYWAVSSLTGENVREFFFRLAALTFEGSVLAELERSSARRIGDIVRIHGDERDLYLTEKRKRTKCCP
;
A
#
# COMPACT_ATOMS: atom_id res chain seq x y z
N MET A 1 -20.44 8.91 20.18
CA MET A 1 -19.42 9.57 19.36
C MET A 1 -18.10 8.85 19.58
N ASN A 2 -17.67 7.97 18.67
CA ASN A 2 -16.34 7.37 18.77
C ASN A 2 -15.31 8.39 18.30
N ILE A 3 -14.83 9.20 19.26
CA ILE A 3 -13.71 10.12 19.02
C ILE A 3 -12.48 9.23 18.84
N LEU A 4 -12.15 8.99 17.58
CA LEU A 4 -10.90 8.35 17.18
C LEU A 4 -9.74 9.10 17.85
N ALA A 5 -8.86 8.38 18.56
CA ALA A 5 -7.70 8.96 19.22
C ALA A 5 -6.92 9.94 18.29
N PRO A 6 -6.42 11.05 18.83
CA PRO A 6 -5.69 12.05 18.04
C PRO A 6 -4.44 11.45 17.40
N VAL A 7 -4.06 11.98 16.23
CA VAL A 7 -2.81 11.60 15.54
C VAL A 7 -1.63 11.88 16.48
N ARG A 8 -0.71 10.91 16.61
CA ARG A 8 0.49 11.11 17.42
C ARG A 8 1.34 12.22 16.80
N ARG A 9 1.92 13.10 17.64
CA ARG A 9 2.76 14.22 17.15
C ARG A 9 3.94 13.76 16.31
N ASP A 10 4.40 12.53 16.53
CA ASP A 10 5.48 11.90 15.78
C ASP A 10 5.00 11.16 14.53
N ARG A 11 3.82 11.48 13.98
CA ARG A 11 3.23 10.89 12.74
C ARG A 11 2.78 11.98 11.75
N VAL A 12 3.44 13.13 11.77
CA VAL A 12 3.19 14.26 10.86
C VAL A 12 4.19 14.23 9.70
N ILE A 13 3.70 14.37 8.47
CA ILE A 13 4.48 14.36 7.23
C ILE A 13 4.17 15.65 6.44
N GLY A 14 5.11 16.59 6.46
CA GLY A 14 5.02 17.84 5.68
C GLY A 14 5.73 17.77 4.32
N GLU A 15 6.73 16.90 4.20
CA GLU A 15 7.54 16.73 3.00
C GLU A 15 7.60 15.24 2.62
N LEU A 16 7.84 14.96 1.33
CA LEU A 16 7.89 13.59 0.84
C LEU A 16 9.14 12.90 1.39
N PRO A 17 9.02 11.82 2.19
CA PRO A 17 10.18 11.11 2.72
C PRO A 17 11.02 10.53 1.58
N GLN A 18 12.34 10.53 1.75
CA GLN A 18 13.26 9.94 0.77
C GLN A 18 13.19 8.41 0.80
N GLY A 19 13.48 7.79 -0.35
CA GLY A 19 13.67 6.34 -0.43
C GLY A 19 14.96 5.90 0.27
N PHE A 20 15.11 4.60 0.50
CA PHE A 20 16.26 4.03 1.22
C PHE A 20 17.62 4.41 0.60
N THR A 21 17.78 4.20 -0.71
CA THR A 21 18.87 4.77 -1.51
C THR A 21 18.34 5.25 -2.85
N LYS A 22 19.11 6.11 -3.55
CA LYS A 22 18.70 6.65 -4.87
C LYS A 22 18.49 5.55 -5.91
N GLU A 23 19.26 4.47 -5.84
CA GLU A 23 19.17 3.32 -6.75
C GLU A 23 18.06 2.34 -6.36
N ALA A 24 17.57 2.41 -5.12
CA ALA A 24 16.52 1.57 -4.58
C ALA A 24 15.12 2.19 -4.70
N ALA A 25 15.03 3.51 -4.90
CA ALA A 25 13.78 4.25 -5.05
C ALA A 25 13.24 4.17 -6.49
N LEU A 26 11.98 3.74 -6.65
CA LEU A 26 11.28 3.82 -7.93
C LEU A 26 10.87 5.25 -8.27
N HIS A 27 10.58 6.05 -7.25
CA HIS A 27 10.18 7.44 -7.39
C HIS A 27 11.35 8.35 -6.98
N SER A 28 11.99 8.98 -7.97
CA SER A 28 13.10 9.92 -7.77
C SER A 28 12.67 11.33 -7.33
N ARG A 29 11.36 11.57 -7.14
CA ARG A 29 10.82 12.87 -6.75
C ARG A 29 11.16 13.17 -5.30
N THR A 30 11.53 14.41 -5.04
CA THR A 30 11.86 14.93 -3.70
C THR A 30 10.71 15.66 -3.02
N SER A 31 9.58 15.85 -3.72
CA SER A 31 8.41 16.56 -3.22
C SER A 31 7.12 15.93 -3.72
N PHE A 32 6.04 16.16 -2.97
CA PHE A 32 4.68 15.78 -3.37
C PHE A 32 4.28 16.43 -4.69
N HIS A 33 3.44 15.75 -5.46
CA HIS A 33 2.91 16.21 -6.72
C HIS A 33 2.16 17.56 -6.52
N PRO A 34 2.40 18.58 -7.36
CA PRO A 34 1.77 19.91 -7.18
C PRO A 34 0.25 19.90 -7.05
N LYS A 35 -0.45 19.08 -7.87
CA LYS A 35 -1.89 18.84 -7.75
C LYS A 35 -2.32 18.32 -6.36
N VAL A 36 -1.53 17.46 -5.72
CA VAL A 36 -1.80 16.93 -4.38
C VAL A 36 -1.66 18.04 -3.35
N VAL A 37 -0.57 18.80 -3.42
CA VAL A 37 -0.34 19.96 -2.54
C VAL A 37 -1.47 20.98 -2.67
N GLY A 38 -1.83 21.36 -3.90
CA GLY A 38 -2.92 22.30 -4.16
C GLY A 38 -4.27 21.80 -3.65
N MET A 39 -4.55 20.50 -3.80
CA MET A 39 -5.77 19.88 -3.26
C MET A 39 -5.80 19.95 -1.73
N CYS A 40 -4.72 19.55 -1.06
CA CYS A 40 -4.63 19.56 0.41
C CYS A 40 -4.77 20.97 0.99
N GLN A 41 -4.17 21.97 0.32
CA GLN A 41 -4.29 23.38 0.71
C GLN A 41 -5.71 23.93 0.53
N ALA A 42 -6.39 23.57 -0.57
CA ALA A 42 -7.75 24.01 -0.86
C ALA A 42 -8.82 23.35 0.05
N GLN A 43 -8.53 22.18 0.63
CA GLN A 43 -9.51 21.35 1.33
C GLN A 43 -9.28 21.24 2.85
N ARG A 44 -8.80 22.30 3.50
CA ARG A 44 -8.72 22.41 4.98
C ARG A 44 -10.07 22.20 5.72
N THR A 45 -11.19 21.99 5.01
CA THR A 45 -12.54 21.89 5.57
C THR A 45 -13.29 20.65 5.05
N GLY A 46 -13.20 19.52 5.75
CA GLY A 46 -14.31 18.59 5.99
C GLY A 46 -14.81 17.64 4.89
N THR A 47 -14.59 17.88 3.60
CA THR A 47 -15.38 17.21 2.54
C THR A 47 -14.61 16.27 1.62
N VAL A 48 -13.77 15.36 2.14
CA VAL A 48 -13.41 14.16 1.36
C VAL A 48 -13.43 12.89 2.18
N GLY A 49 -14.43 12.06 1.95
CA GLY A 49 -14.63 10.80 2.67
C GLY A 49 -13.85 9.60 2.16
N ARG A 50 -13.03 9.69 1.09
CA ARG A 50 -12.53 8.48 0.37
C ARG A 50 -11.03 8.20 0.35
N PHE A 51 -10.14 9.19 0.44
CA PHE A 51 -8.68 8.96 0.42
C PHE A 51 -8.02 8.97 1.80
N LYS A 52 -8.80 8.81 2.88
CA LYS A 52 -8.30 8.86 4.26
C LYS A 52 -7.60 7.59 4.69
N ILE A 53 -7.71 6.50 3.94
CA ILE A 53 -7.23 5.19 4.36
C ILE A 53 -6.64 4.43 3.18
N SER A 54 -5.48 3.83 3.38
CA SER A 54 -4.89 2.87 2.45
C SER A 54 -4.66 1.52 3.13
N LYS A 55 -5.11 0.47 2.44
CA LYS A 55 -4.91 -0.93 2.79
C LYS A 55 -3.56 -1.41 2.29
N ILE A 56 -2.79 -1.97 3.20
CA ILE A 56 -1.46 -2.49 2.97
C ILE A 56 -1.47 -3.96 3.40
N ILE A 57 -1.03 -4.84 2.53
CA ILE A 57 -0.86 -6.26 2.88
C ILE A 57 0.63 -6.56 3.03
N VAL A 58 0.98 -7.35 4.05
CA VAL A 58 2.36 -7.73 4.34
C VAL A 58 2.49 -9.22 4.14
N VAL A 59 3.28 -9.64 3.16
CA VAL A 59 3.45 -11.03 2.72
C VAL A 59 4.92 -11.44 2.76
N GLY A 60 5.19 -12.74 2.77
CA GLY A 60 6.55 -13.29 2.90
C GLY A 60 6.58 -14.54 3.76
N ASP A 61 7.72 -15.21 3.79
CA ASP A 61 7.88 -16.51 4.45
C ASP A 61 7.61 -16.47 5.97
N LEU A 62 7.50 -17.66 6.55
CA LEU A 62 7.44 -17.80 7.99
C LEU A 62 8.71 -17.26 8.64
N SER A 63 8.59 -16.60 9.80
CA SER A 63 9.71 -16.15 10.64
C SER A 63 10.64 -15.07 10.04
N VAL A 64 10.35 -14.56 8.84
CA VAL A 64 11.14 -13.45 8.25
C VAL A 64 11.04 -12.18 9.10
N GLY A 65 9.89 -11.90 9.74
CA GLY A 65 9.75 -10.78 10.67
C GLY A 65 8.62 -9.79 10.37
N LYS A 66 7.61 -10.18 9.59
CA LYS A 66 6.43 -9.37 9.23
C LYS A 66 5.74 -8.75 10.47
N THR A 67 5.34 -9.59 11.41
CA THR A 67 4.69 -9.19 12.67
C THR A 67 5.59 -8.28 13.50
N CYS A 68 6.89 -8.59 13.59
CA CYS A 68 7.85 -7.77 14.33
C CYS A 68 8.04 -6.40 13.69
N LEU A 69 8.04 -6.31 12.35
CA LEU A 69 8.13 -5.06 11.61
C LEU A 69 6.92 -4.15 11.89
N ILE A 70 5.71 -4.71 11.83
CA ILE A 70 4.47 -3.98 12.12
C ILE A 70 4.44 -3.54 13.59
N ASN A 71 4.70 -4.45 14.53
CA ASN A 71 4.69 -4.15 15.96
C ASN A 71 5.77 -3.14 16.35
N ARG A 72 6.96 -3.18 15.74
CA ARG A 72 8.00 -2.17 15.96
C ARG A 72 7.51 -0.79 15.54
N PHE A 73 6.80 -0.68 14.41
CA PHE A 73 6.32 0.61 13.96
C PHE A 73 5.11 1.15 14.75
N CYS A 74 4.07 0.32 14.94
CA CYS A 74 2.81 0.75 15.55
C CYS A 74 2.89 0.86 17.08
N LYS A 75 3.58 -0.09 17.72
CA LYS A 75 3.58 -0.24 19.18
C LYS A 75 4.92 0.10 19.81
N ASP A 76 5.96 0.31 19.02
CA ASP A 76 7.35 0.43 19.48
C ASP A 76 7.80 -0.75 20.36
N THR A 77 7.32 -1.95 20.02
CA THR A 77 7.63 -3.19 20.75
C THR A 77 8.32 -4.19 19.86
N PHE A 78 9.21 -4.98 20.46
CA PHE A 78 9.83 -6.14 19.82
C PHE A 78 9.83 -7.32 20.78
N ASP A 79 9.21 -8.42 20.37
CA ASP A 79 9.23 -9.68 21.11
C ASP A 79 10.20 -10.66 20.42
N LYS A 80 11.16 -11.18 21.19
CA LYS A 80 12.11 -12.21 20.73
C LYS A 80 11.46 -13.59 20.65
N ASN A 81 10.39 -13.81 21.42
CA ASN A 81 9.69 -15.09 21.45
C ASN A 81 8.84 -15.21 20.20
N TYR A 82 9.31 -16.02 19.26
CA TYR A 82 8.58 -16.28 18.04
C TYR A 82 7.23 -16.94 18.33
N LYS A 83 6.16 -16.29 17.89
CA LYS A 83 4.80 -16.84 17.85
C LYS A 83 4.32 -16.77 16.40
N ALA A 84 3.95 -17.91 15.84
CA ALA A 84 3.43 -17.96 14.48
C ALA A 84 2.09 -17.23 14.41
N THR A 85 1.94 -16.28 13.48
CA THR A 85 0.66 -15.66 13.17
C THR A 85 -0.28 -16.73 12.64
N ILE A 86 -1.43 -16.89 13.31
CA ILE A 86 -2.50 -17.79 12.87
C ILE A 86 -3.50 -16.94 12.09
N GLY A 87 -3.65 -17.20 10.79
CA GLY A 87 -4.54 -16.43 9.91
C GLY A 87 -3.97 -15.06 9.56
N VAL A 88 -4.68 -14.00 9.95
CA VAL A 88 -4.36 -12.60 9.59
C VAL A 88 -4.62 -11.70 10.80
N ASP A 89 -3.67 -10.82 11.11
CA ASP A 89 -3.80 -9.78 12.14
C ASP A 89 -3.91 -8.39 11.49
N PHE A 90 -4.50 -7.44 12.21
CA PHE A 90 -4.83 -6.12 11.70
C PHE A 90 -4.35 -5.02 12.64
N GLU A 91 -3.59 -4.08 12.09
CA GLU A 91 -3.17 -2.87 12.78
C GLU A 91 -3.55 -1.62 11.99
N MET A 92 -3.97 -0.56 12.69
CA MET A 92 -4.29 0.73 12.08
C MET A 92 -3.36 1.82 12.62
N GLU A 93 -2.55 2.41 11.75
CA GLU A 93 -1.71 3.55 12.10
C GLU A 93 -2.25 4.84 11.50
N ARG A 94 -2.31 5.92 12.29
CA ARG A 94 -2.76 7.25 11.82
C ARG A 94 -1.61 8.20 11.60
N PHE A 95 -1.75 8.99 10.54
CA PHE A 95 -0.83 10.04 10.13
C PHE A 95 -1.57 11.35 9.89
N GLU A 96 -0.83 12.44 9.89
CA GLU A 96 -1.25 13.72 9.33
C GLU A 96 -0.28 14.05 8.19
N ILE A 97 -0.78 14.07 6.95
CA ILE A 97 0.05 14.28 5.75
C ILE A 97 -0.44 15.55 5.08
N LEU A 98 0.44 16.56 4.95
CA LEU A 98 0.08 17.89 4.44
C LEU A 98 -1.12 18.53 5.18
N GLY A 99 -1.22 18.27 6.49
CA GLY A 99 -2.34 18.75 7.33
C GLY A 99 -3.64 17.95 7.17
N VAL A 100 -3.62 16.85 6.40
CA VAL A 100 -4.78 15.99 6.16
C VAL A 100 -4.65 14.68 6.97
N PRO A 101 -5.67 14.31 7.78
CA PRO A 101 -5.68 13.02 8.46
C PRO A 101 -5.71 11.84 7.48
N PHE A 102 -4.80 10.90 7.65
CA PHE A 102 -4.64 9.71 6.83
C PHE A 102 -4.39 8.49 7.72
N SER A 103 -4.70 7.28 7.26
CA SER A 103 -4.49 6.05 8.01
C SER A 103 -4.00 4.92 7.12
N LEU A 104 -3.05 4.15 7.64
CA LEU A 104 -2.66 2.87 7.07
C LEU A 104 -3.41 1.75 7.77
N GLN A 105 -3.97 0.83 6.99
CA GLN A 105 -4.48 -0.46 7.46
C GLN A 105 -3.44 -1.52 7.11
N LEU A 106 -2.70 -1.99 8.11
CA LEU A 106 -1.66 -2.99 7.97
C LEU A 106 -2.24 -4.38 8.24
N TRP A 107 -2.28 -5.21 7.21
CA TRP A 107 -2.75 -6.59 7.30
C TRP A 107 -1.54 -7.52 7.38
N ASP A 108 -1.25 -8.01 8.59
CA ASP A 108 -0.19 -8.98 8.85
C ASP A 108 -0.68 -10.38 8.49
N THR A 109 0.01 -11.06 7.57
CA THR A 109 -0.42 -12.37 7.07
C THR A 109 0.42 -13.50 7.66
N ALA A 110 -0.19 -14.66 7.88
CA ALA A 110 0.56 -15.87 8.20
C ALA A 110 1.52 -16.22 7.05
N GLY A 111 2.80 -16.40 7.38
CA GLY A 111 3.82 -16.85 6.42
C GLY A 111 3.82 -18.35 6.15
N GLN A 112 2.97 -19.12 6.83
CA GLN A 112 2.84 -20.57 6.60
C GLN A 112 1.99 -20.84 5.37
N GLU A 113 2.52 -21.67 4.50
CA GLU A 113 1.88 -22.21 3.30
C GLU A 113 0.49 -22.80 3.58
N ARG A 114 0.31 -23.50 4.70
CA ARG A 114 -0.98 -24.09 5.11
C ARG A 114 -2.08 -23.05 5.37
N PHE A 115 -1.72 -21.80 5.65
CA PHE A 115 -2.66 -20.71 5.90
C PHE A 115 -2.75 -19.70 4.75
N LYS A 116 -2.01 -19.90 3.65
CA LYS A 116 -2.02 -19.02 2.47
C LYS A 116 -3.41 -18.83 1.88
N CYS A 117 -4.22 -19.89 1.79
CA CYS A 117 -5.59 -19.80 1.28
C CYS A 117 -6.51 -18.93 2.16
N ILE A 118 -6.25 -18.88 3.47
CA ILE A 118 -7.00 -18.02 4.38
C ILE A 118 -6.52 -16.57 4.20
N ALA A 119 -5.20 -16.36 4.15
CA ALA A 119 -4.61 -15.04 3.95
C ALA A 119 -5.02 -14.39 2.62
N SER A 120 -5.10 -15.15 1.52
CA SER A 120 -5.41 -14.62 0.19
C SER A 120 -6.79 -13.96 0.10
N THR A 121 -7.76 -14.40 0.90
CA THR A 121 -9.09 -13.75 0.98
C THR A 121 -9.02 -12.30 1.44
N TYR A 122 -7.94 -11.91 2.12
CA TYR A 122 -7.70 -10.55 2.59
C TYR A 122 -6.84 -9.72 1.63
N TYR A 123 -6.37 -10.26 0.50
CA TYR A 123 -5.46 -9.53 -0.39
C TYR A 123 -6.14 -8.47 -1.24
N ARG A 124 -7.42 -8.67 -1.58
CA ARG A 124 -8.14 -7.82 -2.52
C ARG A 124 -8.15 -6.34 -2.10
N GLY A 125 -7.87 -5.48 -3.08
CA GLY A 125 -7.98 -4.03 -2.96
C GLY A 125 -6.87 -3.40 -2.12
N ALA A 126 -5.68 -4.00 -2.09
CA ALA A 126 -4.51 -3.39 -1.49
C ALA A 126 -4.00 -2.22 -2.34
N GLN A 127 -3.69 -1.10 -1.70
CA GLN A 127 -2.99 0.03 -2.34
C GLN A 127 -1.47 -0.15 -2.31
N ALA A 128 -0.95 -0.95 -1.39
CA ALA A 128 0.44 -1.38 -1.41
C ALA A 128 0.62 -2.80 -0.88
N ILE A 129 1.68 -3.45 -1.37
CA ILE A 129 2.12 -4.78 -0.96
C ILE A 129 3.54 -4.66 -0.44
N ILE A 130 3.75 -5.11 0.80
CA ILE A 130 5.07 -5.24 1.41
C ILE A 130 5.47 -6.71 1.34
N ILE A 131 6.48 -7.02 0.53
CA ILE A 131 7.05 -8.35 0.41
C ILE A 131 8.29 -8.41 1.29
N VAL A 132 8.24 -9.22 2.35
CA VAL A 132 9.27 -9.27 3.39
C VAL A 132 10.11 -10.54 3.25
N PHE A 133 11.42 -10.37 3.37
CA PHE A 133 12.38 -11.47 3.46
C PHE A 133 13.40 -11.21 4.58
N ASP A 134 14.16 -12.24 4.96
CA ASP A 134 15.26 -12.12 5.93
C ASP A 134 16.57 -11.94 5.17
N VAL A 135 17.33 -10.88 5.46
CA VAL A 135 18.60 -10.62 4.74
C VAL A 135 19.66 -11.70 4.95
N ASN A 136 19.46 -12.59 5.93
CA ASN A 136 20.36 -13.69 6.24
C ASN A 136 19.90 -15.03 5.64
N ASP A 137 18.74 -15.06 4.97
CA ASP A 137 18.17 -16.24 4.33
C ASP A 137 17.90 -16.00 2.83
N VAL A 138 18.80 -16.53 2.00
CA VAL A 138 18.74 -16.40 0.54
C VAL A 138 17.47 -17.04 -0.04
N ALA A 139 17.02 -18.16 0.52
CA ALA A 139 15.80 -18.82 0.03
C ALA A 139 14.57 -17.93 0.23
N SER A 140 14.53 -17.21 1.36
CA SER A 140 13.45 -16.26 1.63
C SER A 140 13.39 -15.11 0.61
N LEU A 141 14.54 -14.69 0.06
CA LEU A 141 14.59 -13.72 -1.04
C LEU A 141 14.05 -14.32 -2.33
N ASP A 142 14.43 -15.54 -2.68
CA ASP A 142 13.94 -16.20 -3.91
C ASP A 142 12.41 -16.40 -3.89
N HIS A 143 11.85 -16.77 -2.74
CA HIS A 143 10.41 -16.97 -2.56
C HIS A 143 9.58 -15.68 -2.69
N THR A 144 10.18 -14.49 -2.57
CA THR A 144 9.47 -13.20 -2.70
C THR A 144 8.71 -13.06 -4.02
N ARG A 145 9.23 -13.65 -5.10
CA ARG A 145 8.60 -13.64 -6.42
C ARG A 145 7.27 -14.39 -6.41
N GLN A 146 7.25 -15.55 -5.75
CA GLN A 146 6.05 -16.36 -5.62
C GLN A 146 5.01 -15.63 -4.75
N TRP A 147 5.45 -15.02 -3.65
CA TRP A 147 4.57 -14.21 -2.80
C TRP A 147 3.95 -13.04 -3.54
N LEU A 148 4.73 -12.32 -4.37
CA LEU A 148 4.20 -11.26 -5.21
C LEU A 148 3.20 -11.79 -6.23
N ALA A 149 3.54 -12.88 -6.94
CA ALA A 149 2.66 -13.49 -7.93
C ALA A 149 1.31 -13.89 -7.32
N ASP A 150 1.31 -14.46 -6.11
CA ASP A 150 0.09 -14.83 -5.40
C ASP A 150 -0.70 -13.60 -4.94
N ALA A 151 -0.03 -12.54 -4.46
CA ALA A 151 -0.69 -11.30 -4.05
C ALA A 151 -1.33 -10.55 -5.23
N LEU A 152 -0.70 -10.58 -6.41
CA LEU A 152 -1.20 -9.94 -7.64
C LEU A 152 -2.36 -10.69 -8.30
N LYS A 153 -2.66 -11.95 -7.93
CA LYS A 153 -3.88 -12.62 -8.40
C LYS A 153 -5.16 -11.89 -7.95
N GLU A 154 -5.10 -11.18 -6.82
CA GLU A 154 -6.22 -10.50 -6.19
C GLU A 154 -6.17 -8.96 -6.32
N ASN A 155 -5.14 -8.42 -6.99
CA ASN A 155 -4.87 -6.98 -7.08
C ASN A 155 -4.44 -6.59 -8.50
N ASP A 156 -4.85 -5.39 -8.95
CA ASP A 156 -4.42 -4.87 -10.24
C ASP A 156 -2.97 -4.34 -10.13
N PRO A 157 -2.00 -4.94 -10.86
CA PRO A 157 -0.59 -4.55 -10.80
C PRO A 157 -0.34 -3.07 -11.15
N SER A 158 -1.20 -2.45 -11.96
CA SER A 158 -1.06 -1.04 -12.36
C SER A 158 -1.45 -0.05 -11.26
N SER A 159 -2.12 -0.52 -10.21
CA SER A 159 -2.73 0.32 -9.16
C SER A 159 -2.09 0.14 -7.78
N VAL A 160 -1.14 -0.79 -7.65
CA VAL A 160 -0.58 -1.20 -6.36
C VAL A 160 0.90 -0.84 -6.26
N LEU A 161 1.29 -0.19 -5.16
CA LEU A 161 2.69 0.09 -4.88
C LEU A 161 3.37 -1.15 -4.30
N LEU A 162 4.57 -1.47 -4.78
CA LEU A 162 5.30 -2.66 -4.35
C LEU A 162 6.56 -2.26 -3.56
N PHE A 163 6.77 -2.92 -2.43
CA PHE A 163 7.96 -2.74 -1.60
C PHE A 163 8.59 -4.09 -1.28
N LEU A 164 9.89 -4.21 -1.52
CA LEU A 164 10.68 -5.36 -1.09
C LEU A 164 11.46 -4.98 0.16
N VAL A 165 11.21 -5.67 1.28
CA VAL A 165 11.78 -5.31 2.58
C VAL A 165 12.63 -6.45 3.14
N GLY A 166 13.93 -6.21 3.22
CA GLY A 166 14.88 -7.08 3.91
C GLY A 166 14.90 -6.76 5.41
N THR A 167 14.57 -7.72 6.24
CA THR A 167 14.52 -7.58 7.71
C THR A 167 15.72 -8.25 8.38
N LYS A 168 15.88 -8.04 9.69
CA LYS A 168 16.97 -8.59 10.52
C LYS A 168 18.37 -8.15 10.06
N LYS A 169 18.46 -6.92 9.54
CA LYS A 169 19.74 -6.31 9.13
C LYS A 169 20.78 -6.31 10.26
N ASP A 170 20.34 -6.17 11.50
CA ASP A 170 21.17 -6.19 12.71
C ASP A 170 21.96 -7.49 12.91
N LEU A 171 21.49 -8.61 12.34
CA LEU A 171 22.17 -9.91 12.44
C LEU A 171 23.20 -10.14 11.33
N SER A 172 23.21 -9.30 10.30
CA SER A 172 24.04 -9.50 9.11
C SER A 172 25.38 -8.78 9.22
N PRO A 173 26.52 -9.48 9.12
CA PRO A 173 27.82 -8.83 9.01
C PRO A 173 27.87 -7.92 7.77
N ALA A 174 28.53 -6.76 7.88
CA ALA A 174 28.55 -5.75 6.82
C ALA A 174 28.98 -6.31 5.44
N ALA A 175 29.99 -7.18 5.40
CA ALA A 175 30.47 -7.79 4.17
C ALA A 175 29.41 -8.71 3.50
N GLN A 176 28.65 -9.47 4.30
CA GLN A 176 27.58 -10.34 3.80
C GLN A 176 26.37 -9.51 3.36
N TYR A 177 26.03 -8.48 4.13
CA TYR A 177 24.92 -7.58 3.82
C TYR A 177 25.09 -6.90 2.45
N ILE A 178 26.31 -6.48 2.08
CA ILE A 178 26.58 -5.86 0.78
C ILE A 178 26.24 -6.80 -0.40
N LEU A 179 26.51 -8.10 -0.25
CA LEU A 179 26.22 -9.09 -1.29
C LEU A 179 24.71 -9.30 -1.45
N VAL A 180 24.01 -9.55 -0.34
CA VAL A 180 22.55 -9.76 -0.38
C VAL A 180 21.80 -8.50 -0.79
N GLU A 181 22.27 -7.32 -0.41
CA GLU A 181 21.68 -6.04 -0.84
C GLU A 181 21.76 -5.88 -2.36
N LYS A 182 22.88 -6.25 -2.99
CA LYS A 182 23.04 -6.20 -4.44
C LYS A 182 22.01 -7.10 -5.14
N ASP A 183 21.84 -8.32 -4.65
CA ASP A 183 20.90 -9.28 -5.22
C ASP A 183 19.45 -8.85 -4.96
N ALA A 184 19.13 -8.40 -3.75
CA ALA A 184 17.82 -7.88 -3.40
C ALA A 184 17.41 -6.67 -4.26
N ARG A 185 18.35 -5.75 -4.55
CA ARG A 185 18.10 -4.63 -5.47
C ARG A 185 17.79 -5.10 -6.89
N LYS A 186 18.47 -6.16 -7.37
CA LYS A 186 18.19 -6.76 -8.68
C LYS A 186 16.77 -7.35 -8.71
N VAL A 187 16.41 -8.13 -7.69
CA VAL A 187 15.08 -8.71 -7.52
C VAL A 187 14.01 -7.62 -7.45
N ALA A 188 14.23 -6.56 -6.65
CA ALA A 188 13.32 -5.43 -6.53
C ALA A 188 13.09 -4.71 -7.87
N LYS A 189 14.16 -4.49 -8.65
CA LYS A 189 14.05 -3.88 -9.98
C LYS A 189 13.21 -4.73 -10.94
N GLU A 190 13.39 -6.04 -10.93
CA GLU A 190 12.59 -6.96 -11.74
C GLU A 190 11.12 -6.98 -11.31
N MET A 191 10.85 -6.88 -10.02
CA MET A 191 9.50 -6.79 -9.45
C MET A 191 8.85 -5.42 -9.62
N GLN A 192 9.59 -4.40 -10.08
CA GLN A 192 9.17 -2.99 -10.00
C GLN A 192 8.74 -2.61 -8.57
N ALA A 193 9.55 -3.02 -7.59
CA ALA A 193 9.36 -2.73 -6.17
C ALA A 193 10.45 -1.79 -5.63
N GLU A 194 10.11 -0.93 -4.67
CA GLU A 194 11.08 -0.11 -3.94
C GLU A 194 11.73 -0.95 -2.84
N TYR A 195 13.07 -1.00 -2.79
CA TYR A 195 13.81 -1.83 -1.84
C TYR A 195 14.14 -1.08 -0.54
N TRP A 196 13.97 -1.76 0.59
CA TRP A 196 14.34 -1.28 1.92
C TRP A 196 15.01 -2.37 2.74
N ALA A 197 16.01 -2.00 3.54
CA ALA A 197 16.59 -2.88 4.56
C ALA A 197 16.35 -2.29 5.96
N VAL A 198 15.82 -3.09 6.85
CA VAL A 198 15.34 -2.66 8.17
C VAL A 198 15.77 -3.63 9.28
N SER A 199 15.77 -3.14 10.51
CA SER A 199 15.84 -3.99 11.70
C SER A 199 14.69 -3.68 12.64
N SER A 200 13.79 -4.65 12.84
CA SER A 200 12.75 -4.54 13.86
C SER A 200 13.31 -4.63 15.29
N LEU A 201 14.51 -5.20 15.47
CA LEU A 201 15.16 -5.27 16.78
C LEU A 201 15.66 -3.88 17.20
N THR A 202 16.50 -3.25 16.37
CA THR A 202 17.13 -1.96 16.68
C THR A 202 16.24 -0.76 16.34
N GLY A 203 15.23 -0.95 15.48
CA GLY A 203 14.39 0.11 14.93
C GLY A 203 14.98 0.76 13.68
N GLU A 204 16.16 0.34 13.22
CA GLU A 204 16.84 0.92 12.06
C GLU A 204 15.94 0.89 10.81
N ASN A 205 15.77 2.06 10.19
CA ASN A 205 14.99 2.32 8.96
C ASN A 205 13.49 1.97 9.03
N VAL A 206 12.97 1.47 10.15
CA VAL A 206 11.56 1.07 10.27
C VAL A 206 10.65 2.28 10.15
N ARG A 207 10.97 3.37 10.87
CA ARG A 207 10.16 4.59 10.85
C ARG A 207 10.17 5.21 9.45
N GLU A 208 11.34 5.37 8.87
CA GLU A 208 11.57 5.98 7.57
C GLU A 208 10.81 5.22 6.48
N PHE A 209 10.86 3.89 6.51
CA PHE A 209 10.12 3.02 5.59
C PHE A 209 8.61 3.25 5.67
N PHE A 210 8.01 3.19 6.86
CA PHE A 210 6.55 3.36 6.98
C PHE A 210 6.10 4.79 6.70
N PHE A 211 6.93 5.79 6.95
CA PHE A 211 6.67 7.18 6.55
C PHE A 211 6.64 7.32 5.04
N ARG A 212 7.63 6.72 4.36
CA ARG A 212 7.69 6.67 2.89
C ARG A 212 6.45 5.99 2.30
N LEU A 213 6.09 4.83 2.83
CA LEU A 213 4.90 4.08 2.46
C LEU A 213 3.62 4.92 2.62
N ALA A 214 3.45 5.57 3.77
CA ALA A 214 2.28 6.41 4.04
C ALA A 214 2.17 7.57 3.05
N ALA A 215 3.29 8.26 2.79
CA ALA A 215 3.31 9.39 1.87
C ALA A 215 2.97 8.99 0.42
N LEU A 216 3.56 7.89 -0.08
CA LEU A 216 3.33 7.43 -1.46
C LEU A 216 1.90 6.90 -1.66
N THR A 217 1.38 6.13 -0.71
CA THR A 217 0.00 5.61 -0.79
C THR A 217 -1.04 6.73 -0.65
N PHE A 218 -0.77 7.74 0.18
CA PHE A 218 -1.56 8.96 0.25
C PHE A 218 -1.58 9.71 -1.08
N GLU A 219 -0.40 9.99 -1.65
CA GLU A 219 -0.28 10.67 -2.95
C GLU A 219 -1.03 9.93 -4.06
N GLY A 220 -0.83 8.62 -4.17
CA GLY A 220 -1.55 7.78 -5.14
C GLY A 220 -3.06 7.82 -4.94
N SER A 221 -3.53 7.75 -3.69
CA SER A 221 -4.96 7.82 -3.37
C SER A 221 -5.58 9.18 -3.73
N VAL A 222 -4.86 10.28 -3.50
CA VAL A 222 -5.31 11.62 -3.90
C VAL A 222 -5.39 11.74 -5.41
N LEU A 223 -4.35 11.33 -6.14
CA LEU A 223 -4.30 11.44 -7.60
C LEU A 223 -5.43 10.64 -8.25
N ALA A 224 -5.66 9.39 -7.79
CA ALA A 224 -6.74 8.56 -8.28
C ALA A 224 -8.12 9.21 -8.05
N GLU A 225 -8.33 9.90 -6.93
CA GLU A 225 -9.60 10.60 -6.67
C GLU A 225 -9.77 11.86 -7.53
N LEU A 226 -8.68 12.58 -7.81
CA LEU A 226 -8.70 13.74 -8.71
C LEU A 226 -9.06 13.33 -10.15
N GLU A 227 -8.53 12.21 -10.63
CA GLU A 227 -8.86 11.66 -11.94
C GLU A 227 -10.33 11.23 -12.02
N ARG A 228 -10.84 10.51 -11.02
CA ARG A 228 -12.27 10.12 -10.95
C ARG A 228 -13.19 11.33 -10.90
N SER A 229 -12.83 12.36 -10.15
CA SER A 229 -13.61 13.60 -10.02
C SER A 229 -13.64 14.40 -11.33
N SER A 230 -12.56 14.32 -12.12
CA SER A 230 -12.49 14.93 -13.45
C SER A 230 -13.32 14.15 -14.47
N ALA A 231 -13.25 12.82 -14.45
CA ALA A 231 -14.06 11.96 -15.30
C ALA A 231 -15.57 12.12 -15.06
N ARG A 232 -16.01 12.27 -13.80
CA ARG A 232 -17.42 12.56 -13.46
C ARG A 232 -17.88 13.90 -14.05
N ARG A 233 -17.08 14.97 -13.88
CA ARG A 233 -17.40 16.30 -14.43
C ARG A 233 -17.52 16.28 -15.95
N ILE A 234 -16.65 15.55 -16.65
CA ILE A 234 -16.74 15.41 -18.12
C ILE A 234 -18.00 14.64 -18.51
N GLY A 235 -18.33 13.53 -17.83
CA GLY A 235 -19.56 12.78 -18.08
C GLY A 235 -20.84 13.60 -17.88
N ASP A 236 -20.85 14.50 -16.90
CA ASP A 236 -21.97 15.41 -16.66
C ASP A 236 -22.04 16.51 -17.74
N ILE A 237 -20.91 17.05 -18.21
CA ILE A 237 -20.86 18.03 -19.32
C ILE A 237 -21.35 17.40 -20.64
N VAL A 238 -20.94 16.17 -20.93
CA VAL A 238 -21.37 15.45 -22.15
C VAL A 238 -22.87 15.18 -22.13
N ARG A 239 -23.48 14.92 -20.96
CA ARG A 239 -24.94 14.79 -20.83
C ARG A 239 -25.70 16.09 -21.04
N ILE A 240 -25.09 17.25 -20.78
CA ILE A 240 -25.73 18.56 -21.00
C ILE A 240 -25.71 18.96 -22.48
N HIS A 241 -24.80 18.41 -23.29
CA HIS A 241 -24.73 18.64 -24.74
C HIS A 241 -25.37 17.53 -25.59
N GLY A 242 -26.00 16.53 -24.97
CA GLY A 242 -26.83 15.53 -25.66
C GLY A 242 -28.23 16.10 -25.90
N ASP A 243 -28.43 16.61 -27.12
CA ASP A 243 -29.63 17.25 -27.66
C ASP A 243 -30.95 16.53 -27.27
N GLU A 244 -31.92 17.31 -26.74
CA GLU A 244 -33.32 16.95 -26.49
C GLU A 244 -34.14 16.81 -27.79
N ARG A 245 -33.60 16.17 -28.82
CA ARG A 245 -34.30 16.00 -30.10
C ARG A 245 -34.12 14.57 -30.60
N ASP A 246 -34.97 13.67 -30.09
CA ASP A 246 -35.53 12.53 -30.85
C ASP A 246 -36.46 11.67 -29.97
N LEU A 247 -37.55 12.27 -29.49
CA LEU A 247 -38.62 11.55 -28.77
C LEU A 247 -39.96 11.55 -29.51
N TYR A 248 -39.96 11.47 -30.84
CA TYR A 248 -41.17 11.13 -31.59
C TYR A 248 -40.87 10.37 -32.88
N LEU A 249 -40.45 9.12 -32.77
CA LEU A 249 -40.72 8.13 -33.81
C LEU A 249 -41.21 6.83 -33.17
N THR A 250 -42.54 6.70 -33.23
CA THR A 250 -43.31 5.51 -32.91
C THR A 250 -42.94 4.35 -33.83
N GLU A 251 -42.47 3.23 -33.27
CA GLU A 251 -42.60 1.93 -33.94
C GLU A 251 -43.42 0.95 -33.09
N LYS A 252 -44.51 0.49 -33.72
CA LYS A 252 -45.52 -0.42 -33.19
C LYS A 252 -44.91 -1.77 -32.82
N ARG A 253 -44.88 -2.10 -31.53
CA ARG A 253 -44.68 -3.49 -31.07
C ARG A 253 -45.90 -4.35 -31.47
N LYS A 254 -45.68 -5.30 -32.39
CA LYS A 254 -46.60 -6.41 -32.67
C LYS A 254 -46.79 -7.25 -31.40
N ARG A 255 -48.05 -7.45 -31.00
CA ARG A 255 -48.46 -8.42 -29.99
C ARG A 255 -48.19 -9.84 -30.49
N THR A 256 -47.31 -10.57 -29.82
CA THR A 256 -47.20 -12.04 -29.96
C THR A 256 -48.32 -12.70 -29.17
N LYS A 257 -49.05 -13.58 -29.86
CA LYS A 257 -50.13 -14.41 -29.31
C LYS A 257 -49.55 -15.51 -28.41
N CYS A 258 -50.12 -15.68 -27.22
CA CYS A 258 -50.10 -16.94 -26.49
C CYS A 258 -51.16 -17.88 -27.09
N CYS A 259 -50.84 -19.16 -27.20
CA CYS A 259 -51.75 -20.29 -27.46
C CYS A 259 -51.09 -21.57 -26.90
N PRO A 260 -51.84 -22.68 -26.77
CA PRO A 260 -53.06 -22.86 -25.99
C PRO A 260 -52.86 -23.84 -24.82
#